data_AF-A0A328YI83-F1
#
_entry.id   AF-A0A328YI83-F1
#
_cell.length_a   1.000
_cell.length_b   1.000
_cell.length_c   1.000
_cell.angle_alpha   90.00
_cell.angle_beta   90.00
_cell.angle_gamma   90.00
#
_symmetry.space_group_name_H-M   'P 1'
#
loop_
_entity.id
_entity.type
_entity.pdbx_description
1 polymer ?
#
loop_
_entity_poly.entity_id
_entity_poly.type
_entity_poly.pdbx_seq_one_letter_code
_entity_poly.pdbx_strand_id
1 'polypeptide(L)'
;MIKSINGIECTFVNFDINHANYIMGGNLESPCKIMVGSYTLNFKSLYLFVDNERIYGGELNEEHTLSIGKIEFPVTEVYFYYDSDDVDSITLAVDVEVTIGDFTLILTTKLGYDVTFHPNGDIMSCFLKESTCLEIYGYTIHCQSIGFGEGAKVSGVVPFYDAELNVNGNSYIFEGGHGDPTNCIYTISFNQNGQIDKGTLTDGRYISF
;
A
#
# COMPACT_ATOMS: atom_id res chain seq x y z
N MET A 1 28.11 11.07 -0.84
CA MET A 1 28.19 11.21 0.64
C MET A 1 28.45 9.83 1.23
N ILE A 2 29.31 9.68 2.25
CA ILE A 2 29.52 8.39 2.94
C ILE A 2 28.75 8.41 4.27
N LYS A 3 28.02 7.34 4.57
CA LYS A 3 27.29 7.12 5.83
C LYS A 3 27.58 5.72 6.37
N SER A 4 27.70 5.59 7.70
CA SER A 4 27.76 4.27 8.35
C SER A 4 26.37 3.92 8.86
N ILE A 5 25.79 2.83 8.36
CA ILE A 5 24.42 2.39 8.62
C ILE A 5 24.50 0.96 9.13
N ASN A 6 24.09 0.73 10.38
CA ASN A 6 24.24 -0.56 11.07
C ASN A 6 25.68 -1.13 10.98
N GLY A 7 26.68 -0.26 11.02
CA GLY A 7 28.10 -0.62 10.91
C GLY A 7 28.60 -0.87 9.48
N ILE A 8 27.78 -0.61 8.46
CA ILE A 8 28.12 -0.77 7.04
C ILE A 8 28.31 0.60 6.40
N GLU A 9 29.44 0.80 5.73
CA GLU A 9 29.68 2.05 5.00
C GLU A 9 28.95 2.04 3.65
N CYS A 10 28.05 3.00 3.47
CA CYS A 10 27.29 3.23 2.25
C CYS A 10 27.76 4.54 1.60
N THR A 11 28.15 4.48 0.33
CA THR A 11 28.49 5.67 -0.47
C THR A 11 27.35 6.02 -1.40
N PHE A 12 26.82 7.23 -1.28
CA PHE A 12 25.75 7.77 -2.12
C PHE A 12 26.33 8.61 -3.27
N VAL A 13 25.84 8.36 -4.50
CA VAL A 13 26.20 9.09 -5.73
C VAL A 13 25.35 10.35 -5.88
N ASN A 14 24.04 10.22 -5.67
CA ASN A 14 23.10 11.32 -5.64
C ASN A 14 22.41 11.27 -4.28
N PHE A 15 22.55 12.32 -3.49
CA PHE A 15 22.00 12.40 -2.15
C PHE A 15 21.18 13.67 -2.05
N ASP A 16 19.88 13.53 -1.78
CA ASP A 16 18.97 14.64 -1.62
C ASP A 16 18.25 14.56 -0.26
N ILE A 17 17.88 15.72 0.27
CA ILE A 17 17.14 15.86 1.51
C ILE A 17 15.78 16.47 1.18
N ASN A 18 14.74 15.66 1.27
CA ASN A 18 13.38 16.14 1.14
C ASN A 18 12.85 16.57 2.52
N HIS A 19 13.01 17.86 2.82
CA HIS A 19 12.55 18.46 4.07
C HIS A 19 11.03 18.41 4.26
N ALA A 20 10.23 18.26 3.19
CA ALA A 20 8.77 18.17 3.33
C ALA A 20 8.34 16.82 3.94
N ASN A 21 9.08 15.75 3.63
CA ASN A 21 8.76 14.40 4.08
C ASN A 21 9.71 13.87 5.16
N TYR A 22 10.64 14.70 5.65
CA TYR A 22 11.67 14.32 6.63
C TYR A 22 12.46 13.06 6.22
N ILE A 23 12.68 12.87 4.92
CA ILE A 23 13.42 11.74 4.35
C ILE A 23 14.62 12.29 3.58
N MET A 24 15.76 11.61 3.72
CA MET A 24 16.97 11.86 2.94
C MET A 24 17.44 10.56 2.29
N GLY A 25 18.05 10.64 1.12
CA GLY A 25 18.56 9.43 0.48
C GLY A 25 18.91 9.58 -0.98
N GLY A 26 19.08 8.43 -1.62
CA GLY A 26 19.29 8.33 -3.07
C GLY A 26 20.10 7.09 -3.45
N ASN A 27 20.70 7.15 -4.64
CA ASN A 27 21.39 6.00 -5.24
C ASN A 27 22.73 5.73 -4.57
N LEU A 28 23.00 4.45 -4.33
CA LEU A 28 24.29 3.98 -3.84
C LEU A 28 25.27 3.79 -5.00
N GLU A 29 26.55 4.02 -4.73
CA GLU A 29 27.64 3.80 -5.70
C GLU A 29 27.79 2.32 -6.05
N SER A 30 27.55 1.47 -5.06
CA SER A 30 27.44 0.03 -5.21
C SER A 30 26.31 -0.50 -4.33
N PRO A 31 25.65 -1.61 -4.73
CA PRO A 31 24.64 -2.22 -3.90
C PRO A 31 25.15 -2.57 -2.51
N CYS A 32 24.33 -2.29 -1.50
CA CYS A 32 24.69 -2.51 -0.10
C CYS A 32 23.74 -3.48 0.57
N LYS A 33 24.30 -4.55 1.14
CA LYS A 33 23.56 -5.53 1.92
C LYS A 33 23.43 -5.06 3.36
N ILE A 34 22.22 -4.74 3.79
CA ILE A 34 21.91 -4.18 5.11
C ILE A 34 20.94 -5.09 5.84
N MET A 35 21.13 -5.22 7.16
CA MET A 35 20.21 -5.92 8.05
C MET A 35 19.21 -4.93 8.63
N VAL A 36 17.91 -5.21 8.51
CA VAL A 36 16.80 -4.43 9.09
C VAL A 36 15.88 -5.43 9.78
N GLY A 37 15.77 -5.37 11.11
CA GLY A 37 15.12 -6.42 11.89
C GLY A 37 15.68 -7.80 11.56
N SER A 38 14.81 -8.72 11.12
CA SER A 38 15.19 -10.07 10.66
C SER A 38 15.57 -10.16 9.18
N TYR A 39 15.42 -9.09 8.42
CA TYR A 39 15.63 -9.08 6.97
C TYR A 39 17.07 -8.74 6.63
N THR A 40 17.62 -9.41 5.61
CA THR A 40 18.92 -9.07 5.02
C THR A 40 18.70 -8.67 3.56
N LEU A 41 18.73 -7.36 3.31
CA LEU A 41 18.30 -6.76 2.06
C LEU A 41 19.46 -6.11 1.32
N ASN A 42 19.51 -6.27 -0.01
CA ASN A 42 20.55 -5.69 -0.84
C ASN A 42 20.01 -4.48 -1.61
N PHE A 43 20.29 -3.28 -1.13
CA PHE A 43 19.76 -2.04 -1.68
C PHE A 43 20.64 -1.47 -2.79
N LYS A 44 20.04 -0.93 -3.86
CA LYS A 44 20.73 -0.07 -4.85
C LYS A 44 20.44 1.42 -4.62
N SER A 45 19.33 1.74 -3.95
CA SER A 45 19.03 3.05 -3.40
C SER A 45 18.56 2.90 -1.96
N LEU A 46 18.82 3.92 -1.14
CA LEU A 46 18.46 3.89 0.27
C LEU A 46 17.90 5.24 0.71
N TYR A 47 16.85 5.19 1.51
CA TYR A 47 16.17 6.32 2.11
C TYR A 47 16.23 6.17 3.63
N LEU A 48 16.55 7.28 4.30
CA LEU A 48 16.71 7.38 5.74
C LEU A 48 15.81 8.48 6.28
N PHE A 49 15.31 8.30 7.49
CA PHE A 49 14.69 9.41 8.22
C PHE A 49 15.75 10.45 8.58
N VAL A 50 15.40 11.73 8.44
CA VAL A 50 16.35 12.85 8.64
C VAL A 50 16.73 13.03 10.11
N ASP A 51 15.85 12.68 11.04
CA ASP A 51 15.98 12.95 12.47
C ASP A 51 16.83 11.92 13.24
N ASN A 52 16.69 10.64 12.92
CA ASN A 52 17.37 9.54 13.60
C ASN A 52 18.31 8.74 12.67
N GLU A 53 18.35 9.07 11.38
CA GLU A 53 19.12 8.38 10.33
C GLU A 53 18.83 6.86 10.22
N ARG A 54 17.70 6.41 10.77
CA ARG A 54 17.21 5.03 10.59
C ARG A 54 16.73 4.84 9.17
N ILE A 55 16.74 3.60 8.73
CA ILE A 55 16.32 3.22 7.38
C ILE A 55 14.81 3.41 7.26
N TYR A 56 14.40 4.31 6.36
CA TYR A 56 13.02 4.46 5.94
C TYR A 56 12.66 3.43 4.88
N GLY A 57 13.58 3.12 3.96
CA GLY A 57 13.32 2.18 2.87
C GLY A 57 14.33 2.27 1.74
N GLY A 58 14.00 1.70 0.60
CA GLY A 58 14.85 1.79 -0.59
C GLY A 58 14.48 0.83 -1.71
N GLU A 59 15.06 1.06 -2.88
CA GLU A 59 14.97 0.10 -3.98
C GLU A 59 16.02 -1.00 -3.80
N LEU A 60 15.58 -2.24 -3.99
CA LEU A 60 16.43 -3.41 -3.96
C LEU A 60 17.20 -3.55 -5.28
N ASN A 61 18.41 -4.07 -5.18
CA ASN A 61 19.29 -4.31 -6.33
C ASN A 61 18.72 -5.37 -7.27
N GLU A 62 17.99 -6.32 -6.73
CA GLU A 62 17.30 -7.39 -7.44
C GLU A 62 16.01 -7.74 -6.69
N GLU A 63 15.13 -8.47 -7.36
CA GLU A 63 13.93 -9.02 -6.73
C GLU A 63 14.30 -9.81 -5.47
N HIS A 64 13.53 -9.60 -4.40
CA HIS A 64 13.70 -10.33 -3.15
C HIS A 64 12.36 -10.83 -2.65
N THR A 65 12.32 -12.03 -2.08
CA THR A 65 11.10 -12.55 -1.45
C THR A 65 11.10 -12.19 0.03
N LEU A 66 10.12 -11.40 0.46
CA LEU A 66 9.89 -11.04 1.85
C LEU A 66 8.73 -11.84 2.43
N SER A 67 8.94 -12.48 3.58
CA SER A 67 7.85 -13.00 4.39
C SER A 67 7.32 -11.89 5.30
N ILE A 68 6.06 -11.47 5.07
CA ILE A 68 5.37 -10.46 5.89
C ILE A 68 4.08 -11.10 6.40
N GLY A 69 3.95 -11.17 7.72
CA GLY A 69 2.91 -11.99 8.34
C GLY A 69 3.05 -13.47 7.94
N LYS A 70 2.05 -13.99 7.21
CA LYS A 70 2.02 -15.38 6.72
C LYS A 70 2.17 -15.50 5.20
N ILE A 71 2.40 -14.40 4.51
CA ILE A 71 2.43 -14.34 3.05
C ILE A 71 3.86 -14.01 2.61
N GLU A 72 4.28 -14.61 1.50
CA GLU A 72 5.54 -14.30 0.84
C GLU A 72 5.29 -13.37 -0.34
N PHE A 73 6.01 -12.25 -0.37
CA PHE A 73 5.91 -11.24 -1.40
C PHE A 73 7.23 -11.12 -2.17
N PRO A 74 7.23 -11.30 -3.50
CA PRO A 74 8.33 -10.88 -4.34
C PRO A 74 8.30 -9.35 -4.48
N VAL A 75 9.37 -8.68 -4.05
CA VAL A 75 9.44 -7.22 -3.94
C VAL A 75 10.66 -6.63 -4.65
N THR A 76 10.51 -5.40 -5.12
CA THR A 76 11.58 -4.56 -5.68
C THR A 76 11.89 -3.34 -4.81
N GLU A 77 10.95 -2.93 -3.96
CA GLU A 77 11.13 -1.83 -3.01
C GLU A 77 10.45 -2.17 -1.69
N VAL A 78 10.98 -1.64 -0.59
CA VAL A 78 10.45 -1.85 0.75
C VAL A 78 10.63 -0.58 1.58
N TYR A 79 9.62 -0.26 2.36
CA TYR A 79 9.57 0.84 3.30
C TYR A 79 9.20 0.33 4.69
N PHE A 80 9.76 0.97 5.72
CA PHE A 80 9.63 0.58 7.11
C PHE A 80 8.97 1.68 7.92
N TYR A 81 8.26 1.28 8.96
CA TYR A 81 7.63 2.20 9.89
C TYR A 81 8.66 3.08 10.60
N TYR A 82 8.27 4.34 10.87
CA TYR A 82 9.08 5.24 11.67
C TYR A 82 9.38 4.62 13.05
N ASP A 83 10.67 4.57 13.41
CA ASP A 83 11.19 3.97 14.63
C ASP A 83 10.93 2.45 14.83
N SER A 84 10.43 1.74 13.83
CA SER A 84 10.32 0.27 13.84
C SER A 84 11.12 -0.37 12.71
N ASP A 85 11.37 -1.67 12.85
CA ASP A 85 11.91 -2.50 11.79
C ASP A 85 10.78 -3.27 11.06
N ASP A 86 9.52 -3.03 11.44
CA ASP A 86 8.34 -3.57 10.78
C ASP A 86 8.15 -2.93 9.40
N VAL A 87 7.72 -3.74 8.43
CA VAL A 87 7.44 -3.29 7.06
C VAL A 87 6.16 -2.46 7.04
N ASP A 88 6.24 -1.26 6.48
CA ASP A 88 5.11 -0.35 6.26
C ASP A 88 4.50 -0.60 4.87
N SER A 89 5.32 -0.54 3.83
CA SER A 89 4.87 -0.77 2.46
C SER A 89 5.91 -1.47 1.59
N ILE A 90 5.44 -2.08 0.50
CA ILE A 90 6.30 -2.72 -0.51
C ILE A 90 5.80 -2.41 -1.92
N THR A 91 6.74 -2.40 -2.86
CA THR A 91 6.47 -2.48 -4.29
C THR A 91 6.68 -3.92 -4.75
N LEU A 92 5.64 -4.51 -5.37
CA LEU A 92 5.69 -5.89 -5.87
C LEU A 92 6.54 -6.00 -7.14
N ALA A 93 7.32 -7.08 -7.23
CA ALA A 93 8.08 -7.41 -8.44
C ALA A 93 7.21 -8.10 -9.51
N VAL A 94 6.25 -8.92 -9.08
CA VAL A 94 5.28 -9.64 -9.92
C VAL A 94 3.90 -9.60 -9.26
N ASP A 95 2.83 -9.77 -10.05
CA ASP A 95 1.48 -9.80 -9.48
C ASP A 95 1.35 -11.00 -8.53
N VAL A 96 0.66 -10.81 -7.40
CA VAL A 96 0.56 -11.83 -6.34
C VAL A 96 -0.90 -12.14 -6.04
N GLU A 97 -1.26 -13.42 -6.04
CA GLU A 97 -2.54 -13.87 -5.51
C GLU A 97 -2.43 -14.04 -3.98
N VAL A 98 -3.32 -13.39 -3.24
CA VAL A 98 -3.37 -13.44 -1.77
C VAL A 98 -4.78 -13.76 -1.28
N THR A 99 -4.87 -14.48 -0.17
CA THR A 99 -6.13 -14.68 0.56
C THR A 99 -6.13 -13.83 1.82
N ILE A 100 -7.07 -12.89 1.91
CA ILE A 100 -7.25 -11.97 3.05
C ILE A 100 -8.67 -12.16 3.58
N GLY A 101 -8.79 -12.76 4.76
CA GLY A 101 -10.11 -13.18 5.27
C GLY A 101 -10.76 -14.17 4.29
N ASP A 102 -11.95 -13.81 3.80
CA ASP A 102 -12.73 -14.61 2.84
C ASP A 102 -12.47 -14.22 1.37
N PHE A 103 -11.57 -13.27 1.11
CA PHE A 103 -11.29 -12.77 -0.24
C PHE A 103 -10.02 -13.39 -0.81
N THR A 104 -10.09 -13.91 -2.04
CA THR A 104 -8.91 -14.19 -2.86
C THR A 104 -8.74 -13.07 -3.88
N LEU A 105 -7.61 -12.38 -3.83
CA LEU A 105 -7.34 -11.16 -4.58
C LEU A 105 -6.02 -11.28 -5.36
N ILE A 106 -5.96 -10.70 -6.55
CA ILE A 106 -4.72 -10.59 -7.32
C ILE A 106 -4.21 -9.15 -7.22
N LEU A 107 -3.11 -8.95 -6.51
CA LEU A 107 -2.48 -7.65 -6.29
C LEU A 107 -1.61 -7.27 -7.49
N THR A 108 -1.56 -5.98 -7.81
CA THR A 108 -0.90 -5.49 -9.04
C THR A 108 0.52 -4.96 -8.82
N THR A 109 1.35 -5.12 -9.84
CA THR A 109 2.70 -4.53 -9.98
C THR A 109 2.74 -3.15 -10.64
N LYS A 110 1.59 -2.57 -11.00
CA LYS A 110 1.57 -1.28 -11.69
C LYS A 110 2.33 -0.23 -10.86
N LEU A 111 3.28 0.44 -11.50
CA LEU A 111 4.18 1.40 -10.85
C LEU A 111 3.42 2.48 -10.07
N GLY A 112 3.86 2.71 -8.82
CA GLY A 112 3.26 3.70 -7.91
C GLY A 112 2.14 3.16 -7.03
N TYR A 113 1.84 1.86 -7.09
CA TYR A 113 0.90 1.22 -6.18
C TYR A 113 1.64 0.29 -5.21
N ASP A 114 1.67 0.69 -3.95
CA ASP A 114 2.24 -0.11 -2.89
C ASP A 114 1.19 -1.05 -2.27
N VAL A 115 1.65 -2.17 -1.74
CA VAL A 115 0.90 -2.91 -0.71
C VAL A 115 1.36 -2.38 0.63
N THR A 116 0.43 -1.92 1.45
CA THR A 116 0.72 -1.41 2.81
C THR A 116 0.28 -2.41 3.86
N PHE A 117 0.91 -2.38 5.02
CA PHE A 117 0.72 -3.36 6.09
C PHE A 117 0.46 -2.67 7.41
N HIS A 118 -0.34 -3.31 8.27
CA HIS A 118 -0.39 -2.97 9.69
C HIS A 118 0.90 -3.42 10.39
N PRO A 119 1.25 -2.86 11.56
CA PRO A 119 2.44 -3.29 12.31
C PRO A 119 2.47 -4.79 12.67
N ASN A 120 1.32 -5.47 12.67
CA ASN A 120 1.23 -6.91 12.90
C ASN A 120 1.53 -7.76 11.64
N GLY A 121 1.77 -7.13 10.48
CA GLY A 121 2.03 -7.78 9.20
C GLY A 121 0.77 -8.13 8.39
N ASP A 122 -0.44 -7.83 8.89
CA ASP A 122 -1.66 -7.94 8.08
C ASP A 122 -1.63 -6.87 6.98
N ILE A 123 -2.15 -7.18 5.79
CA ILE A 123 -2.31 -6.19 4.73
C ILE A 123 -3.30 -5.10 5.21
N MET A 124 -2.89 -3.84 5.15
CA MET A 124 -3.70 -2.67 5.47
C MET A 124 -4.40 -2.13 4.22
N SER A 125 -3.71 -2.05 3.08
CA SER A 125 -4.33 -1.66 1.82
C SER A 125 -3.55 -2.19 0.63
N CYS A 126 -4.25 -2.40 -0.48
CA CYS A 126 -3.65 -2.86 -1.71
C CYS A 126 -4.42 -2.41 -2.95
N PHE A 127 -3.78 -2.52 -4.10
CA PHE A 127 -4.38 -2.32 -5.42
C PHE A 127 -4.52 -3.65 -6.15
N LEU A 128 -5.63 -3.79 -6.86
CA LEU A 128 -5.98 -5.01 -7.57
C LEU A 128 -5.50 -4.92 -9.02
N LYS A 129 -5.05 -6.06 -9.57
CA LYS A 129 -4.61 -6.19 -10.97
C LYS A 129 -5.68 -5.73 -11.95
N GLU A 130 -6.91 -6.14 -11.68
CA GLU A 130 -8.10 -5.83 -12.44
C GLU A 130 -9.21 -5.40 -11.47
N SER A 131 -10.17 -4.64 -11.99
CA SER A 131 -11.37 -4.30 -11.23
C SER A 131 -12.07 -5.59 -10.81
N THR A 132 -12.27 -5.77 -9.52
CA THR A 132 -12.85 -6.99 -8.95
C THR A 132 -14.20 -6.69 -8.33
N CYS A 133 -15.17 -7.55 -8.61
CA CYS A 133 -16.49 -7.53 -7.98
C CYS A 133 -16.41 -8.33 -6.67
N LEU A 134 -16.67 -7.69 -5.54
CA LEU A 134 -16.57 -8.28 -4.21
C LEU A 134 -17.92 -8.19 -3.47
N GLU A 135 -18.28 -9.26 -2.78
CA GLU A 135 -19.39 -9.29 -1.83
C GLU A 135 -18.86 -8.92 -0.44
N ILE A 136 -19.15 -7.71 0.01
CA ILE A 136 -18.65 -7.15 1.27
C ILE A 136 -19.86 -6.84 2.14
N TYR A 137 -20.01 -7.55 3.26
CA TYR A 137 -21.12 -7.35 4.21
C TYR A 137 -22.53 -7.36 3.57
N GLY A 138 -22.72 -8.14 2.50
CA GLY A 138 -23.99 -8.22 1.75
C GLY A 138 -24.15 -7.15 0.66
N TYR A 139 -23.10 -6.38 0.37
CA TYR A 139 -23.03 -5.42 -0.72
C TYR A 139 -22.14 -5.96 -1.83
N THR A 140 -22.63 -5.96 -3.06
CA THR A 140 -21.81 -6.15 -4.26
C THR A 140 -21.09 -4.83 -4.58
N ILE A 141 -19.76 -4.84 -4.67
CA ILE A 141 -18.94 -3.66 -4.94
C ILE A 141 -17.87 -3.97 -5.99
N HIS A 142 -17.78 -3.13 -7.01
CA HIS A 142 -16.71 -3.17 -8.02
C HIS A 142 -15.59 -2.19 -7.66
N CYS A 143 -14.38 -2.70 -7.39
CA CYS A 143 -13.27 -1.88 -6.89
C CYS A 143 -11.92 -2.20 -7.54
N GLN A 144 -11.00 -1.24 -7.47
CA GLN A 144 -9.60 -1.37 -7.92
C GLN A 144 -8.59 -1.29 -6.77
N SER A 145 -9.05 -0.93 -5.57
CA SER A 145 -8.27 -0.95 -4.34
C SER A 145 -9.18 -1.23 -3.16
N ILE A 146 -8.61 -1.90 -2.16
CA ILE A 146 -9.28 -2.28 -0.92
C ILE A 146 -8.36 -2.00 0.27
N GLY A 147 -8.97 -1.54 1.35
CA GLY A 147 -8.36 -1.31 2.64
C GLY A 147 -8.98 -2.23 3.68
N PHE A 148 -8.13 -2.72 4.58
CA PHE A 148 -8.49 -3.59 5.68
C PHE A 148 -8.06 -2.96 7.00
N GLY A 149 -8.85 -3.15 8.05
CA GLY A 149 -8.40 -3.01 9.43
C GLY A 149 -7.70 -4.28 9.90
N GLU A 150 -7.14 -4.23 11.10
CA GLU A 150 -6.55 -5.40 11.75
C GLU A 150 -7.53 -6.58 11.80
N GLY A 151 -7.03 -7.79 11.54
CA GLY A 151 -7.88 -8.98 11.47
C GLY A 151 -8.70 -9.11 10.18
N ALA A 152 -8.23 -8.51 9.08
CA ALA A 152 -8.78 -8.66 7.72
C ALA A 152 -10.23 -8.19 7.52
N LYS A 153 -10.73 -7.28 8.37
CA LYS A 153 -12.03 -6.64 8.16
C LYS A 153 -11.89 -5.50 7.15
N VAL A 154 -12.80 -5.42 6.18
CA VAL A 154 -12.77 -4.32 5.20
C VAL A 154 -13.02 -2.98 5.92
N SER A 155 -12.09 -2.04 5.78
CA SER A 155 -12.15 -0.70 6.38
C SER A 155 -12.38 0.39 5.33
N GLY A 156 -12.06 0.11 4.06
CA GLY A 156 -12.35 1.00 2.96
C GLY A 156 -12.20 0.32 1.60
N VAL A 157 -12.79 0.92 0.56
CA VAL A 157 -12.59 0.49 -0.84
C VAL A 157 -12.59 1.70 -1.75
N VAL A 158 -11.81 1.65 -2.83
CA VAL A 158 -11.87 2.62 -3.93
C VAL A 158 -12.66 1.99 -5.08
N PRO A 159 -13.91 2.43 -5.31
CA PRO A 159 -14.70 1.93 -6.43
C PRO A 159 -14.05 2.30 -7.77
N PHE A 160 -14.34 1.52 -8.81
CA PHE A 160 -13.96 1.88 -10.17
C PHE A 160 -15.00 2.81 -10.82
N TYR A 161 -14.65 3.43 -11.96
CA TYR A 161 -15.61 4.16 -12.80
C TYR A 161 -16.79 3.23 -13.14
N ASP A 162 -18.02 3.73 -12.96
CA ASP A 162 -19.28 2.98 -13.16
C ASP A 162 -19.51 1.84 -12.17
N ALA A 163 -18.99 1.97 -10.94
CA ALA A 163 -19.24 1.00 -9.88
C ALA A 163 -20.71 1.02 -9.45
N GLU A 164 -21.31 -0.15 -9.36
CA GLU A 164 -22.65 -0.32 -8.79
C GLU A 164 -22.52 -0.77 -7.34
N LEU A 165 -23.23 -0.08 -6.43
CA LEU A 165 -23.44 -0.51 -5.05
C LEU A 165 -24.91 -0.84 -4.85
N ASN A 166 -25.19 -2.07 -4.45
CA ASN A 166 -26.56 -2.52 -4.17
C ASN A 166 -26.84 -2.54 -2.67
N VAL A 167 -27.60 -1.58 -2.15
CA VAL A 167 -28.00 -1.50 -0.72
C VAL A 167 -29.49 -1.81 -0.61
N ASN A 168 -29.85 -2.92 0.02
CA ASN A 168 -31.25 -3.31 0.30
C ASN A 168 -32.16 -3.29 -0.94
N GLY A 169 -31.63 -3.68 -2.11
CA GLY A 169 -32.36 -3.69 -3.38
C GLY A 169 -32.39 -2.34 -4.12
N ASN A 170 -31.78 -1.29 -3.56
CA ASN A 170 -31.52 -0.05 -4.28
C ASN A 170 -30.12 -0.09 -4.90
N SER A 171 -30.05 0.14 -6.20
CA SER A 171 -28.79 0.25 -6.94
C SER A 171 -28.32 1.70 -6.93
N TYR A 172 -27.11 1.91 -6.45
CA TYR A 172 -26.39 3.18 -6.46
C TYR A 172 -25.27 3.05 -7.48
N ILE A 173 -25.48 3.60 -8.67
CA ILE A 173 -24.47 3.60 -9.73
C ILE A 173 -23.59 4.84 -9.52
N PHE A 174 -22.31 4.60 -9.30
CA PHE A 174 -21.28 5.63 -9.27
C PHE A 174 -20.74 5.77 -10.69
N GLU A 175 -21.51 6.50 -11.51
CA GLU A 175 -21.10 6.77 -12.88
C GLU A 175 -19.79 7.55 -12.86
N GLY A 176 -18.78 6.87 -13.35
CA GLY A 176 -17.49 7.43 -13.62
C GLY A 176 -17.58 8.10 -14.98
N GLY A 177 -18.30 9.21 -15.05
CA GLY A 177 -18.56 9.86 -16.33
C GLY A 177 -17.25 10.13 -17.06
N HIS A 178 -17.17 9.70 -18.32
CA HIS A 178 -16.14 10.11 -19.29
C HIS A 178 -16.10 11.65 -19.54
N GLY A 179 -16.61 12.49 -18.64
CA GLY A 179 -16.71 13.94 -18.80
C GLY A 179 -16.82 14.79 -17.53
N ASP A 180 -17.10 14.25 -16.34
CA ASP A 180 -17.06 15.05 -15.09
C ASP A 180 -16.65 14.22 -13.86
N PRO A 181 -15.34 14.20 -13.52
CA PRO A 181 -14.80 13.42 -12.42
C PRO A 181 -15.11 14.01 -11.04
N THR A 182 -16.04 14.98 -10.88
CA THR A 182 -16.31 15.60 -9.56
C THR A 182 -17.41 14.90 -8.74
N ASN A 183 -18.17 13.96 -9.32
CA ASN A 183 -19.35 13.37 -8.65
C ASN A 183 -19.28 11.86 -8.38
N CYS A 184 -18.11 11.22 -8.47
CA CYS A 184 -17.97 9.76 -8.30
C CYS A 184 -17.62 9.42 -6.85
N ILE A 185 -18.19 8.38 -6.22
CA ILE A 185 -17.70 7.92 -4.91
C ILE A 185 -16.31 7.32 -5.11
N TYR A 186 -15.31 7.98 -4.53
CA TYR A 186 -13.90 7.63 -4.53
C TYR A 186 -13.55 6.66 -3.39
N THR A 187 -14.23 6.75 -2.24
CA THR A 187 -14.06 5.80 -1.15
C THR A 187 -15.38 5.42 -0.50
N ILE A 188 -15.54 4.16 -0.11
CA ILE A 188 -16.63 3.72 0.78
C ILE A 188 -15.99 3.25 2.09
N SER A 189 -16.56 3.63 3.23
CA SER A 189 -16.16 3.21 4.56
C SER A 189 -17.27 2.39 5.22
N PHE A 190 -16.85 1.46 6.08
CA PHE A 190 -17.74 0.60 6.84
C PHE A 190 -17.55 0.85 8.33
N ASN A 191 -18.65 0.88 9.08
CA ASN A 191 -18.60 0.89 10.53
C ASN A 191 -18.23 -0.50 11.09
N GLN A 192 -18.08 -0.59 12.41
CA GLN A 192 -17.68 -1.83 13.09
C GLN A 192 -18.66 -3.01 12.90
N ASN A 193 -19.92 -2.73 12.48
CA ASN A 193 -20.95 -3.72 12.20
C ASN A 193 -21.01 -4.11 10.70
N GLY A 194 -20.11 -3.58 9.87
CA GLY A 194 -20.09 -3.85 8.42
C GLY A 194 -21.14 -3.07 7.63
N GLN A 195 -21.83 -2.10 8.24
CA GLN A 195 -22.72 -1.21 7.50
C GLN A 195 -21.91 -0.07 6.90
N ILE A 196 -22.28 0.35 5.70
CA ILE A 196 -21.70 1.54 5.08
C ILE A 196 -22.06 2.75 5.95
N ASP A 197 -21.05 3.50 6.40
CA ASP A 197 -21.26 4.70 7.22
C ASP A 197 -20.99 5.98 6.43
N LYS A 198 -20.03 5.94 5.51
CA LYS A 198 -19.61 7.08 4.70
C LYS A 198 -19.17 6.65 3.31
N GLY A 199 -19.37 7.54 2.35
CA GLY A 199 -18.63 7.56 1.09
C GLY A 199 -18.02 8.94 0.86
N THR A 200 -16.84 9.01 0.26
CA THR A 200 -16.23 10.27 -0.18
C THR A 200 -16.31 10.35 -1.68
N LEU A 201 -16.78 11.47 -2.22
CA LEU A 201 -16.76 11.77 -3.64
C LEU A 201 -15.36 12.18 -4.09
N THR A 202 -15.09 12.05 -5.39
CA THR A 202 -13.84 12.45 -6.03
C THR A 202 -13.54 13.94 -5.91
N ASP A 203 -14.55 14.80 -5.69
CA ASP A 203 -14.38 16.21 -5.34
C ASP A 203 -14.22 16.48 -3.83
N GLY A 204 -14.13 15.43 -3.01
CA GLY A 204 -13.95 15.50 -1.56
C GLY A 204 -15.23 15.71 -0.75
N ARG A 205 -16.40 15.78 -1.37
CA ARG A 205 -17.67 15.81 -0.62
C ARG A 205 -17.97 14.46 0.03
N TYR A 206 -18.72 14.48 1.13
CA TYR A 206 -19.10 13.27 1.86
C TYR A 206 -20.57 12.92 1.65
N ILE A 207 -20.85 11.63 1.56
CA ILE A 207 -22.18 11.04 1.61
C ILE A 207 -22.25 10.18 2.87
N SER A 208 -23.21 10.45 3.74
CA SER A 208 -23.53 9.58 4.87
C SER A 208 -24.78 8.77 4.54
N PHE A 209 -24.78 7.49 4.87
CA PHE A 209 -25.90 6.58 4.62
C PHE A 209 -26.68 6.29 5.91
#